data_AF-A0A956I3A5-F1
#
_entry.id   AF-A0A956I3A5-F1
#
_cell.length_a   1.000
_cell.length_b   1.000
_cell.length_c   1.000
_cell.angle_alpha   90.00
_cell.angle_beta   90.00
_cell.angle_gamma   90.00
#
_symmetry.space_group_name_H-M   'P 1'
#
loop_
_entity.id
_entity.type
_entity.pdbx_description
1 polymer ?
#
loop_
_entity_poly.entity_id
_entity_poly.type
_entity_poly.pdbx_seq_one_letter_code
_entity_poly.pdbx_strand_id
1 'polypeptide(L)'
;MSSHSATASTRRWRTRLLSIGLLVAALGAAPVAEAQSRAELAEARELFTQGLAAAREAHWVEARELFERSLAITERASTLLNLAAALAETGALRDSARRYERFLEIANGRDARHRPEARRALERVQARTPRLALDTTALEPGDRVEIDGEAVGAPREPLALDPGAHHVAVRRSGDTVFEEHVTLAEGAHESMVLTPRVVVASPREAALAAEAEPTDEAGGGDDGVAIGVGIGVGVAVVAAVAIVLAVVLGGETQDPFQGNLGDGVIRY
;
A
#
# COMPACT_ATOMS: atom_id res chain seq x y z
N MET A 1 43.66 54.47 64.72
CA MET A 1 42.85 53.28 65.05
C MET A 1 41.49 53.53 64.38
N SER A 2 41.25 53.09 63.13
CA SER A 2 40.94 51.70 62.71
C SER A 2 39.65 51.21 63.39
N SER A 3 38.61 50.61 62.77
CA SER A 3 38.24 50.26 61.37
C SER A 3 36.80 49.64 61.42
N HIS A 4 35.97 49.43 60.39
CA HIS A 4 36.10 49.48 58.91
C HIS A 4 34.71 49.79 58.25
N SER A 5 34.48 49.48 56.96
CA SER A 5 33.30 49.91 56.16
C SER A 5 32.27 48.82 55.82
N ALA A 6 31.00 49.26 55.62
CA ALA A 6 30.06 48.90 54.54
C ALA A 6 29.40 47.48 54.38
N THR A 7 28.12 47.56 53.97
CA THR A 7 27.36 46.73 52.99
C THR A 7 26.69 45.37 53.31
N ALA A 8 25.37 45.36 53.04
CA ALA A 8 24.56 44.36 52.30
C ALA A 8 24.30 42.94 52.87
N SER A 9 23.02 42.66 53.21
CA SER A 9 22.50 41.30 53.40
C SER A 9 20.98 41.13 53.12
N THR A 10 20.48 41.62 51.98
CA THR A 10 19.08 41.37 51.53
C THR A 10 18.95 40.19 50.56
N ARG A 11 20.02 39.39 50.39
CA ARG A 11 20.19 38.41 49.28
C ARG A 11 20.05 36.94 49.72
N ARG A 12 19.00 36.57 50.46
CA ARG A 12 18.73 35.15 50.83
C ARG A 12 17.29 34.65 50.66
N TRP A 13 16.31 35.52 50.42
CA TRP A 13 14.88 35.12 50.39
C TRP A 13 14.31 34.92 48.97
N ARG A 14 15.01 35.38 47.92
CA ARG A 14 14.53 35.26 46.52
C ARG A 14 14.82 33.91 45.85
N THR A 15 15.67 33.06 46.43
CA THR A 15 16.09 31.77 45.87
C THR A 15 15.28 30.56 46.33
N ARG A 16 14.27 30.72 47.21
CA ARG A 16 13.42 29.60 47.67
C ARG A 16 12.05 29.49 46.98
N LEU A 17 11.61 30.50 46.23
CA LEU A 17 10.31 30.47 45.53
C LEU A 17 10.38 29.94 44.09
N LEU A 18 11.55 29.99 43.44
CA LEU A 18 11.74 29.46 42.08
C LEU A 18 11.80 27.93 42.02
N SER A 19 12.07 27.26 43.15
CA SER A 19 12.17 25.79 43.23
C SER A 19 10.82 25.07 43.30
N ILE A 20 9.74 25.77 43.68
CA ILE A 20 8.41 25.17 43.89
C ILE A 20 7.56 25.26 42.61
N GLY A 21 7.66 26.36 41.85
CA GLY A 21 6.91 26.53 40.60
C GLY A 21 7.24 25.49 39.52
N LEU A 22 8.51 25.06 39.45
CA LEU A 22 8.95 24.05 38.46
C LEU A 22 8.53 22.62 38.84
N LEU A 23 8.28 22.35 40.12
CA LEU A 23 7.89 21.00 40.60
C LEU A 23 6.40 20.71 40.37
N VAL A 24 5.54 21.74 40.33
CA VAL A 24 4.10 21.60 40.13
C VAL A 24 3.75 21.39 38.64
N ALA A 25 4.50 22.00 37.72
CA ALA A 25 4.28 21.83 36.28
C ALA A 25 4.56 20.40 35.77
N ALA A 26 5.46 19.65 36.43
CA ALA A 26 5.81 18.29 36.04
C ALA A 26 4.77 17.23 36.45
N LEU A 27 3.91 17.52 37.43
CA LEU A 27 2.94 16.54 37.98
C LEU A 27 1.63 16.42 37.19
N GLY A 28 1.35 17.35 36.27
CA GLY A 28 0.09 17.39 35.50
C GLY A 28 0.08 16.60 34.19
N ALA A 29 1.25 16.27 33.61
CA ALA A 29 1.33 15.72 32.25
C ALA A 29 1.14 14.19 32.17
N ALA A 30 1.65 13.44 33.17
CA ALA A 30 1.58 11.98 33.19
C ALA A 30 0.15 11.38 33.11
N PRO A 31 -0.85 11.83 33.90
CA PRO A 31 -2.17 11.19 33.87
C PRO A 31 -2.94 11.39 32.57
N VAL A 32 -2.62 12.44 31.79
CA VAL A 32 -3.24 12.71 30.49
C VAL A 32 -2.72 11.72 29.44
N ALA A 33 -1.42 11.48 29.38
CA ALA A 33 -0.81 10.51 28.46
C ALA A 33 -1.29 9.07 28.74
N GLU A 34 -1.40 8.67 30.01
CA GLU A 34 -1.96 7.36 30.38
C GLU A 34 -3.46 7.23 30.09
N ALA A 35 -4.22 8.33 30.15
CA ALA A 35 -5.63 8.33 29.77
C ALA A 35 -5.80 8.20 28.24
N GLN A 36 -5.00 8.95 27.47
CA GLN A 36 -4.97 8.87 26.01
C GLN A 36 -4.60 7.46 25.53
N SER A 37 -3.49 6.90 26.03
CA SER A 37 -3.07 5.53 25.66
C SER A 37 -4.13 4.47 26.00
N ARG A 38 -4.87 4.63 27.11
CA ARG A 38 -6.00 3.74 27.43
C ARG A 38 -7.18 3.90 26.47
N ALA A 39 -7.46 5.11 26.00
CA ALA A 39 -8.50 5.36 25.00
C ALA A 39 -8.12 4.76 23.63
N GLU A 40 -6.89 4.99 23.17
CA GLU A 40 -6.34 4.40 21.94
C GLU A 40 -6.39 2.86 21.99
N LEU A 41 -5.94 2.25 23.10
CA LEU A 41 -6.00 0.80 23.28
C LEU A 41 -7.43 0.23 23.34
N ALA A 42 -8.42 1.03 23.74
CA ALA A 42 -9.83 0.68 23.72
C ALA A 42 -10.42 0.79 22.30
N GLU A 43 -10.14 1.89 21.58
CA GLU A 43 -10.51 2.07 20.17
C GLU A 43 -9.97 0.91 19.31
N ALA A 44 -8.70 0.54 19.47
CA ALA A 44 -8.11 -0.58 18.74
C ALA A 44 -8.79 -1.93 19.02
N ARG A 45 -9.38 -2.13 20.22
CA ARG A 45 -10.17 -3.33 20.56
C ARG A 45 -11.56 -3.28 19.95
N GLU A 46 -12.17 -2.09 19.90
CA GLU A 46 -13.47 -1.88 19.28
C GLU A 46 -13.38 -2.12 17.76
N LEU A 47 -12.41 -1.51 17.08
CA LEU A 47 -12.12 -1.75 15.66
C LEU A 47 -11.85 -3.24 15.36
N PHE A 48 -11.09 -3.93 16.22
CA PHE A 48 -10.87 -5.37 16.08
C PHE A 48 -12.17 -6.17 16.25
N THR A 49 -13.04 -5.79 17.18
CA THR A 49 -14.33 -6.45 17.43
C THR A 49 -15.29 -6.26 16.27
N GLN A 50 -15.33 -5.06 15.68
CA GLN A 50 -16.08 -4.75 14.46
C GLN A 50 -15.53 -5.53 13.26
N GLY A 51 -14.20 -5.56 13.07
CA GLY A 51 -13.56 -6.35 12.02
C GLY A 51 -13.88 -7.84 12.12
N LEU A 52 -13.91 -8.40 13.33
CA LEU A 52 -14.37 -9.78 13.57
C LEU A 52 -15.86 -9.98 13.26
N ALA A 53 -16.71 -8.95 13.36
CA ALA A 53 -18.11 -9.03 12.97
C ALA A 53 -18.26 -9.03 11.45
N ALA A 54 -17.67 -8.05 10.76
CA ALA A 54 -17.62 -7.99 9.30
C ALA A 54 -17.04 -9.29 8.69
N ALA A 55 -15.97 -9.83 9.26
CA ALA A 55 -15.38 -11.11 8.82
C ALA A 55 -16.29 -12.33 9.02
N ARG A 56 -17.14 -12.36 10.06
CA ARG A 56 -18.15 -13.42 10.24
C ARG A 56 -19.28 -13.35 9.21
N GLU A 57 -19.54 -12.16 8.69
CA GLU A 57 -20.54 -11.87 7.66
C GLU A 57 -19.95 -11.89 6.23
N ALA A 58 -18.66 -12.27 6.10
CA ALA A 58 -17.89 -12.26 4.85
C ALA A 58 -17.78 -10.88 4.16
N HIS A 59 -17.96 -9.79 4.90
CA HIS A 59 -17.69 -8.42 4.45
C HIS A 59 -16.17 -8.14 4.48
N TRP A 60 -15.40 -8.83 3.63
CA TRP A 60 -13.94 -8.89 3.72
C TRP A 60 -13.23 -7.55 3.53
N VAL A 61 -13.76 -6.66 2.69
CA VAL A 61 -13.20 -5.31 2.48
C VAL A 61 -13.32 -4.46 3.76
N GLU A 62 -14.50 -4.44 4.36
CA GLU A 62 -14.74 -3.76 5.65
C GLU A 62 -13.89 -4.37 6.77
N ALA A 63 -13.84 -5.70 6.84
CA ALA A 63 -13.01 -6.40 7.83
C ALA A 63 -11.53 -6.04 7.70
N ARG A 64 -10.99 -5.98 6.47
CA ARG A 64 -9.62 -5.55 6.18
C ARG A 64 -9.36 -4.15 6.72
N GLU A 65 -10.18 -3.17 6.33
CA GLU A 65 -10.03 -1.77 6.76
C GLU A 65 -10.09 -1.60 8.29
N LEU A 66 -11.01 -2.32 8.95
CA LEU A 66 -11.14 -2.30 10.41
C LEU A 66 -9.93 -2.93 11.12
N PHE A 67 -9.39 -4.04 10.59
CA PHE A 67 -8.18 -4.65 11.13
C PHE A 67 -6.92 -3.81 10.85
N GLU A 68 -6.81 -3.14 9.69
CA GLU A 68 -5.72 -2.21 9.38
C GLU A 68 -5.71 -1.03 10.35
N ARG A 69 -6.86 -0.40 10.58
CA ARG A 69 -7.02 0.68 11.57
C ARG A 69 -6.71 0.21 12.99
N SER A 70 -7.17 -0.98 13.39
CA SER A 70 -6.85 -1.58 14.69
C SER A 70 -5.32 -1.79 14.86
N LEU A 71 -4.66 -2.32 13.83
CA LEU A 71 -3.23 -2.62 13.84
C LEU A 71 -2.38 -1.35 13.85
N ALA A 72 -2.80 -0.31 13.14
CA ALA A 72 -2.10 0.98 13.09
C ALA A 72 -2.03 1.68 14.46
N ILE A 73 -3.02 1.46 15.33
CA ILE A 73 -2.99 1.93 16.72
C ILE A 73 -2.08 1.05 17.58
N THR A 74 -2.10 -0.28 17.39
CA THR A 74 -1.30 -1.22 18.18
C THR A 74 -1.11 -2.56 17.47
N GLU A 75 0.15 -2.92 17.19
CA GLU A 75 0.48 -4.22 16.63
C GLU A 75 0.14 -5.34 17.63
N ARG A 76 -0.73 -6.26 17.21
CA ARG A 76 -1.12 -7.45 17.98
C ARG A 76 -1.13 -8.65 17.06
N ALA A 77 -0.60 -9.79 17.55
CA ALA A 77 -0.55 -11.03 16.79
C ALA A 77 -1.95 -11.45 16.27
N SER A 78 -2.97 -11.36 17.12
CA SER A 78 -4.36 -11.60 16.71
C SER A 78 -4.84 -10.73 15.54
N THR A 79 -4.54 -9.43 15.58
CA THR A 79 -4.96 -8.50 14.52
C THR A 79 -4.22 -8.80 13.21
N LEU A 80 -2.92 -9.11 13.26
CA LEU A 80 -2.16 -9.56 12.09
C LEU A 80 -2.77 -10.81 11.45
N LEU A 81 -3.14 -11.81 12.26
CA LEU A 81 -3.66 -13.09 11.78
C LEU A 81 -5.01 -12.94 11.06
N ASN A 82 -5.93 -12.16 11.62
CA ASN A 82 -7.24 -11.90 11.01
C ASN A 82 -7.13 -10.93 9.81
N LEU A 83 -6.22 -9.95 9.86
CA LEU A 83 -5.92 -9.09 8.71
C LEU A 83 -5.33 -9.90 7.56
N ALA A 84 -4.43 -10.83 7.83
CA ALA A 84 -3.86 -11.71 6.81
C ALA A 84 -4.96 -12.52 6.08
N ALA A 85 -5.95 -13.02 6.81
CA ALA A 85 -7.11 -13.68 6.22
C ALA A 85 -7.95 -12.72 5.35
N ALA A 86 -8.31 -11.54 5.87
CA ALA A 86 -9.09 -10.55 5.10
C ALA A 86 -8.35 -10.05 3.84
N LEU A 87 -7.02 -9.93 3.88
CA LEU A 87 -6.18 -9.63 2.72
C LEU A 87 -6.21 -10.78 1.69
N ALA A 88 -6.20 -12.04 2.14
CA ALA A 88 -6.28 -13.21 1.26
C ALA A 88 -7.64 -13.33 0.54
N GLU A 89 -8.72 -12.93 1.20
CA GLU A 89 -10.08 -12.91 0.64
C GLU A 89 -10.34 -11.69 -0.27
N THR A 90 -9.52 -10.64 -0.15
CA THR A 90 -9.60 -9.42 -1.01
C THR A 90 -8.53 -9.37 -2.11
N GLY A 91 -7.85 -10.48 -2.37
CA GLY A 91 -6.84 -10.61 -3.45
C GLY A 91 -5.50 -9.94 -3.16
N ALA A 92 -5.30 -9.32 -2.00
CA ALA A 92 -4.02 -8.71 -1.59
C ALA A 92 -3.08 -9.77 -1.00
N LEU A 93 -2.69 -10.75 -1.83
CA LEU A 93 -2.01 -11.98 -1.42
C LEU A 93 -0.58 -11.74 -0.93
N ARG A 94 0.18 -10.85 -1.56
CA ARG A 94 1.52 -10.43 -1.11
C ARG A 94 1.47 -9.81 0.28
N ASP A 95 0.46 -8.98 0.53
CA ASP A 95 0.26 -8.33 1.82
C ASP A 95 -0.20 -9.32 2.88
N SER A 96 -1.12 -10.23 2.52
CA SER A 96 -1.55 -11.35 3.35
C SER A 96 -0.36 -12.20 3.81
N ALA A 97 0.53 -12.60 2.88
CA ALA A 97 1.72 -13.38 3.18
C ALA A 97 2.61 -12.68 4.23
N ARG A 98 2.92 -11.39 4.02
CA ARG A 98 3.72 -10.59 4.97
C ARG A 98 3.07 -10.50 6.36
N ARG A 99 1.74 -10.44 6.45
CA ARG A 99 1.04 -10.43 7.76
C ARG A 99 1.05 -11.80 8.44
N TYR A 100 0.93 -12.91 7.70
CA TYR A 100 1.11 -14.25 8.26
C TYR A 100 2.56 -14.50 8.74
N GLU A 101 3.56 -14.07 7.98
CA GLU A 101 4.98 -14.13 8.36
C GLU A 101 5.22 -13.34 9.66
N ARG A 102 4.77 -12.08 9.70
CA ARG A 102 4.86 -11.22 10.89
C ARG A 102 4.13 -11.81 12.11
N PHE A 103 2.99 -12.47 11.91
CA PHE A 103 2.32 -13.22 12.96
C PHE A 103 3.20 -14.37 13.49
N LEU A 104 3.79 -15.17 12.60
CA LEU A 104 4.63 -16.31 12.97
C LEU A 104 5.86 -15.89 13.78
N GLU A 105 6.43 -14.73 13.49
CA GLU A 105 7.47 -14.08 14.30
C GLU A 105 6.97 -13.76 15.71
N ILE A 106 5.97 -12.89 15.86
CA ILE A 106 5.65 -12.25 17.15
C ILE A 106 4.70 -13.07 18.04
N ALA A 107 3.99 -14.05 17.50
CA ALA A 107 3.00 -14.83 18.25
C ALA A 107 3.60 -15.48 19.51
N ASN A 108 2.96 -15.29 20.65
CA ASN A 108 3.43 -15.82 21.93
C ASN A 108 2.24 -16.14 22.85
N GLY A 109 2.50 -16.80 23.98
CA GLY A 109 1.46 -17.16 24.94
C GLY A 109 0.31 -17.94 24.29
N ARG A 110 -0.91 -17.40 24.37
CA ARG A 110 -2.11 -18.00 23.78
C ARG A 110 -2.11 -17.98 22.24
N ASP A 111 -1.53 -16.96 21.61
CA ASP A 111 -1.56 -16.81 20.15
C ASP A 111 -0.67 -17.85 19.46
N ALA A 112 0.38 -18.34 20.14
CA ALA A 112 1.28 -19.35 19.62
C ALA A 112 0.57 -20.65 19.18
N ARG A 113 -0.63 -20.94 19.70
CA ARG A 113 -1.46 -22.10 19.30
C ARG A 113 -1.89 -22.07 17.82
N HIS A 114 -1.95 -20.88 17.22
CA HIS A 114 -2.37 -20.67 15.82
C HIS A 114 -1.19 -20.69 14.82
N ARG A 115 0.05 -20.90 15.26
CA ARG A 115 1.20 -21.03 14.34
C ARG A 115 1.03 -22.13 13.27
N PRO A 116 0.50 -23.34 13.54
CA PRO A 116 0.33 -24.37 12.51
C PRO A 116 -0.69 -23.97 11.44
N GLU A 117 -1.79 -23.34 11.86
CA GLU A 117 -2.87 -22.80 11.04
C GLU A 117 -2.35 -21.66 10.14
N ALA A 118 -1.63 -20.69 10.73
CA ALA A 118 -1.00 -19.59 10.01
C ALA A 118 0.03 -20.03 8.96
N ARG A 119 0.82 -21.09 9.21
CA ARG A 119 1.74 -21.65 8.19
C ARG A 119 0.98 -22.22 7.01
N ARG A 120 -0.06 -23.02 7.25
CA ARG A 120 -0.92 -23.58 6.19
C ARG A 120 -1.65 -22.49 5.41
N ALA A 121 -2.03 -21.41 6.07
CA ALA A 121 -2.63 -20.26 5.40
C ALA A 121 -1.61 -19.51 4.53
N LEU A 122 -0.39 -19.28 5.04
CA LEU A 122 0.72 -18.72 4.28
C LEU A 122 1.06 -19.57 3.05
N GLU A 123 1.18 -20.88 3.19
CA GLU A 123 1.41 -21.82 2.08
C GLU A 123 0.32 -21.71 1.00
N ARG A 124 -0.96 -21.67 1.40
CA ARG A 124 -2.11 -21.46 0.49
C ARG A 124 -2.08 -20.12 -0.21
N VAL A 125 -1.73 -19.04 0.51
CA VAL A 125 -1.61 -17.69 -0.06
C VAL A 125 -0.46 -17.64 -1.06
N GLN A 126 0.71 -18.17 -0.72
CA GLN A 126 1.88 -18.22 -1.60
C GLN A 126 1.62 -19.02 -2.88
N ALA A 127 0.83 -20.11 -2.81
CA ALA A 127 0.39 -20.88 -3.98
C ALA A 127 -0.62 -20.13 -4.87
N ARG A 128 -1.45 -19.26 -4.28
CA ARG A 128 -2.38 -18.37 -5.01
C ARG A 128 -1.69 -17.11 -5.56
N THR A 129 -0.53 -16.70 -5.03
CA THR A 129 0.20 -15.52 -5.49
C THR A 129 0.85 -15.77 -6.86
N PRO A 130 0.43 -15.09 -7.95
CA PRO A 130 1.03 -15.30 -9.26
C PRO A 130 2.52 -14.95 -9.33
N ARG A 131 3.14 -15.36 -10.44
CA ARG A 131 4.54 -15.12 -10.78
C ARG A 131 4.65 -14.59 -12.21
N LEU A 132 5.28 -13.44 -12.39
CA LEU A 132 5.58 -12.85 -13.69
C LEU A 132 7.08 -12.89 -13.96
N ALA A 133 7.49 -13.68 -14.94
CA ALA A 133 8.84 -13.63 -15.48
C ALA A 133 8.95 -12.53 -16.55
N LEU A 134 10.00 -11.71 -16.48
CA LEU A 134 10.28 -10.68 -17.47
C LEU A 134 11.53 -11.08 -18.26
N ASP A 135 11.42 -11.23 -19.57
CA ASP A 135 12.60 -11.32 -20.44
C ASP A 135 13.13 -9.90 -20.68
N THR A 136 14.26 -9.60 -20.04
CA THR A 136 14.97 -8.32 -20.11
C THR A 136 16.10 -8.33 -21.15
N THR A 137 16.19 -9.34 -22.03
CA THR A 137 17.35 -9.53 -22.94
C THR A 137 17.52 -8.38 -23.94
N ALA A 138 16.43 -7.68 -24.29
CA ALA A 138 16.43 -6.54 -25.20
C ALA A 138 16.58 -5.17 -24.50
N LEU A 139 16.84 -5.13 -23.18
CA LEU A 139 17.04 -3.87 -22.45
C LEU A 139 18.49 -3.34 -22.59
N GLU A 140 18.63 -2.03 -22.61
CA GLU A 140 19.91 -1.33 -22.64
C GLU A 140 20.39 -0.92 -21.23
N PRO A 141 21.71 -0.75 -21.01
CA PRO A 141 22.23 -0.23 -19.75
C PRO A 141 21.65 1.16 -19.42
N GLY A 142 20.92 1.25 -18.31
CA GLY A 142 20.25 2.48 -17.87
C GLY A 142 18.72 2.46 -18.02
N ASP A 143 18.17 1.45 -18.72
CA ASP A 143 16.73 1.18 -18.73
C ASP A 143 16.24 0.84 -17.31
N ARG A 144 15.07 1.36 -16.95
CA ARG A 144 14.38 1.05 -15.69
C ARG A 144 13.06 0.38 -15.98
N VAL A 145 12.87 -0.85 -15.52
CA VAL A 145 11.56 -1.51 -15.54
C VAL A 145 10.75 -1.04 -14.34
N GLU A 146 9.50 -0.66 -14.59
CA GLU A 146 8.50 -0.23 -13.61
C GLU A 146 7.31 -1.20 -13.68
N ILE A 147 6.77 -1.59 -12.53
CA ILE A 147 5.49 -2.29 -12.41
C ILE A 147 4.61 -1.47 -11.47
N ASP A 148 3.41 -1.12 -11.93
CA ASP A 148 2.44 -0.25 -11.23
C ASP A 148 3.06 1.10 -10.77
N GLY A 149 4.07 1.58 -11.50
CA GLY A 149 4.85 2.78 -11.19
C GLY A 149 6.01 2.58 -10.20
N GLU A 150 6.20 1.38 -9.63
CA GLU A 150 7.35 1.05 -8.77
C GLU A 150 8.50 0.44 -9.60
N ALA A 151 9.72 0.96 -9.44
CA ALA A 151 10.89 0.48 -10.17
C ALA A 151 11.39 -0.88 -9.64
N VAL A 152 11.25 -1.94 -10.44
CA VAL A 152 11.62 -3.33 -10.08
C VAL A 152 13.04 -3.73 -10.52
N GLY A 153 13.74 -2.86 -11.25
CA GLY A 153 15.08 -3.11 -11.77
C GLY A 153 15.08 -4.10 -12.95
N ALA A 154 16.07 -5.00 -13.02
CA ALA A 154 16.14 -6.08 -14.00
C ALA A 154 16.08 -7.44 -13.27
N PRO A 155 14.87 -7.91 -12.90
CA PRO A 155 14.72 -9.12 -12.10
C PRO A 155 15.15 -10.36 -12.89
N ARG A 156 15.95 -11.24 -12.26
CA ARG A 156 16.38 -12.53 -12.83
C ARG A 156 15.48 -13.70 -12.46
N GLU A 157 14.62 -13.51 -11.47
CA GLU A 157 13.66 -14.49 -10.96
C GLU A 157 12.24 -13.97 -11.19
N PRO A 158 11.23 -14.84 -11.39
CA PRO A 158 9.85 -14.42 -11.56
C PRO A 158 9.34 -13.62 -10.35
N LEU A 159 8.81 -12.42 -10.62
CA LEU A 159 8.30 -11.52 -9.58
C LEU A 159 6.98 -12.04 -9.02
N ALA A 160 6.87 -12.06 -7.68
CA ALA A 160 5.61 -12.26 -7.00
C ALA A 160 4.76 -10.99 -7.11
N LEU A 161 3.62 -11.09 -7.80
CA LEU A 161 2.62 -10.02 -7.95
C LEU A 161 1.30 -10.49 -7.31
N ASP A 162 0.37 -9.56 -7.11
CA ASP A 162 -0.98 -9.93 -6.70
C ASP A 162 -1.80 -10.40 -7.92
N PRO A 163 -2.94 -11.08 -7.74
CA PRO A 163 -3.90 -11.30 -8.82
C PRO A 163 -4.57 -9.98 -9.23
N GLY A 164 -4.77 -9.80 -10.54
CA GLY A 164 -5.38 -8.58 -11.09
C GLY A 164 -4.63 -8.02 -12.30
N ALA A 165 -4.99 -6.80 -12.68
CA ALA A 165 -4.33 -6.07 -13.76
C ALA A 165 -3.10 -5.31 -13.23
N HIS A 166 -1.97 -5.50 -13.89
CA HIS A 166 -0.72 -4.82 -13.62
C HIS A 166 -0.27 -4.02 -14.84
N HIS A 167 0.27 -2.84 -14.60
CA HIS A 167 0.88 -1.98 -15.62
C HIS A 167 2.39 -2.18 -15.60
N VAL A 168 2.99 -2.52 -16.74
CA VAL A 168 4.45 -2.72 -16.84
C VAL A 168 5.02 -1.77 -17.88
N ALA A 169 5.99 -0.97 -17.46
CA ALA A 169 6.65 0.02 -18.30
C ALA A 169 8.18 -0.15 -18.28
N VAL A 170 8.85 0.34 -19.31
CA VAL A 170 10.30 0.55 -19.31
C VAL A 170 10.58 2.00 -19.62
N ARG A 171 11.36 2.66 -18.75
CA ARG A 171 11.85 4.03 -18.94
C ARG A 171 13.29 4.03 -19.41
N ARG A 172 13.59 4.82 -20.45
CA ARG A 172 14.94 5.11 -20.94
C ARG A 172 15.16 6.61 -20.96
N SER A 173 16.15 7.10 -20.22
CA SER A 173 16.48 8.53 -20.14
C SER A 173 15.35 9.49 -19.70
N GLY A 174 14.21 8.96 -19.26
CA GLY A 174 13.00 9.72 -18.91
C GLY A 174 11.78 9.33 -19.75
N ASP A 175 12.00 8.89 -20.98
CA ASP A 175 10.95 8.51 -21.93
C ASP A 175 10.43 7.09 -21.68
N THR A 176 9.14 6.84 -21.95
CA THR A 176 8.58 5.48 -21.98
C THR A 176 8.97 4.80 -23.30
N VAL A 177 9.73 3.71 -23.20
CA VAL A 177 10.15 2.88 -24.35
C VAL A 177 9.50 1.50 -24.35
N PHE A 178 8.67 1.17 -23.36
CA PHE A 178 7.78 0.02 -23.37
C PHE A 178 6.63 0.32 -22.42
N GLU A 179 5.42 -0.07 -22.77
CA GLU A 179 4.25 0.04 -21.92
C GLU A 179 3.22 -1.03 -22.30
N GLU A 180 2.82 -1.86 -21.34
CA GLU A 180 1.83 -2.93 -21.55
C GLU A 180 1.06 -3.22 -20.26
N HIS A 181 -0.16 -3.75 -20.39
CA HIS A 181 -0.96 -4.22 -19.26
C HIS A 181 -1.08 -5.74 -19.31
N VAL A 182 -0.78 -6.40 -18.18
CA VAL A 182 -0.94 -7.85 -18.01
C VAL A 182 -1.99 -8.12 -16.94
N THR A 183 -2.88 -9.10 -17.16
CA THR A 183 -3.83 -9.54 -16.13
C THR A 183 -3.42 -10.91 -15.62
N LEU A 184 -3.08 -11.01 -14.34
CA LEU A 184 -2.63 -12.24 -13.69
C LEU A 184 -3.78 -12.88 -12.92
N ALA A 185 -4.08 -14.15 -13.23
CA ALA A 185 -4.96 -14.97 -12.41
C ALA A 185 -4.23 -15.48 -11.15
N GLU A 186 -4.97 -15.94 -10.15
CA GLU A 186 -4.36 -16.59 -8.99
C GLU A 186 -3.57 -17.84 -9.40
N GLY A 187 -2.37 -17.99 -8.83
CA GLY A 187 -1.44 -19.09 -9.14
C GLY A 187 -0.87 -19.07 -10.56
N ALA A 188 -1.12 -18.03 -11.36
CA ALA A 188 -0.60 -17.94 -12.72
C ALA A 188 0.93 -17.81 -12.74
N HIS A 189 1.56 -18.46 -13.72
CA HIS A 189 2.99 -18.37 -14.00
C HIS A 189 3.17 -17.83 -15.42
N GLU A 190 3.16 -16.51 -15.55
CA GLU A 190 3.22 -15.83 -16.84
C GLU A 190 4.64 -15.39 -17.20
N SER A 191 4.90 -15.20 -18.50
CA SER A 191 6.17 -14.69 -19.02
C SER A 191 5.93 -13.61 -20.06
N MET A 192 6.59 -12.46 -19.93
CA MET A 192 6.44 -11.33 -20.84
C MET A 192 7.80 -10.86 -21.38
N VAL A 193 7.86 -10.64 -22.70
CA VAL A 193 9.08 -10.20 -23.38
C VAL A 193 9.09 -8.69 -23.52
N LEU A 194 9.97 -8.02 -22.77
CA LEU A 194 10.13 -6.57 -22.88
C LEU A 194 10.85 -6.27 -24.19
N THR A 195 10.14 -5.67 -25.14
CA THR A 195 10.69 -5.29 -26.45
C THR A 195 10.64 -3.76 -26.60
N PRO A 196 11.68 -3.04 -26.14
CA PRO A 196 11.69 -1.59 -26.17
C PRO A 196 11.58 -1.02 -27.59
N ARG A 197 10.67 -0.08 -27.75
CA ARG A 197 10.47 0.77 -28.93
C ARG A 197 10.01 2.13 -28.41
N VAL A 198 10.58 3.22 -28.91
CA VAL A 198 10.15 4.57 -28.47
C VAL A 198 8.65 4.68 -28.67
N VAL A 199 7.90 4.80 -27.57
CA VAL A 199 6.46 5.03 -27.61
C VAL A 199 6.30 6.51 -27.91
N VAL A 200 6.40 6.85 -29.20
CA VAL A 200 6.10 8.21 -29.65
C VAL A 200 4.62 8.43 -29.36
N ALA A 201 4.33 9.22 -28.32
CA ALA A 201 2.98 9.71 -28.05
C ALA A 201 2.39 10.21 -29.36
N SER A 202 1.18 9.77 -29.69
CA SER A 202 0.65 10.02 -31.01
C SER A 202 0.63 11.53 -31.27
N PRO A 203 0.86 12.02 -32.51
CA PRO A 203 0.79 13.46 -32.79
C PRO A 203 -0.53 14.11 -32.35
N ARG A 204 -1.58 13.30 -32.16
CA ARG A 204 -2.87 13.69 -31.59
C ARG A 204 -2.84 13.96 -30.08
N GLU A 205 -2.10 13.20 -29.29
CA GLU A 205 -1.92 13.45 -27.85
C GLU A 205 -1.02 14.66 -27.62
N ALA A 206 0.05 14.80 -28.41
CA ALA A 206 0.89 15.99 -28.40
C ALA A 206 0.10 17.25 -28.81
N ALA A 207 -0.79 17.15 -29.81
CA ALA A 207 -1.70 18.24 -30.18
C ALA A 207 -2.71 18.55 -29.07
N LEU A 208 -3.36 17.54 -28.47
CA LEU A 208 -4.31 17.74 -27.36
C LEU A 208 -3.65 18.34 -26.11
N ALA A 209 -2.38 18.04 -25.85
CA ALA A 209 -1.62 18.66 -24.76
C ALA A 209 -1.21 20.11 -25.09
N ALA A 210 -0.80 20.39 -26.34
CA ALA A 210 -0.45 21.75 -26.79
C ALA A 210 -1.67 22.68 -26.89
N GLU A 211 -2.85 22.14 -27.21
CA GLU A 211 -4.12 22.87 -27.32
C GLU A 211 -4.84 23.01 -25.96
N ALA A 212 -4.28 22.43 -24.90
CA ALA A 212 -4.70 22.59 -23.51
C ALA A 212 -3.91 23.65 -22.73
N GLU A 213 -2.87 24.29 -23.32
CA GLU A 213 -2.31 25.50 -22.74
C GLU A 213 -3.31 26.66 -22.89
N PRO A 214 -3.67 27.36 -21.79
CA PRO A 214 -4.56 28.51 -21.88
C PRO A 214 -3.81 29.68 -22.53
N THR A 215 -4.21 30.05 -23.75
CA THR A 215 -3.78 31.30 -24.38
C THR A 215 -4.34 32.50 -23.61
N ASP A 216 -3.49 33.09 -22.78
CA ASP A 216 -3.76 34.32 -22.03
C ASP A 216 -3.72 35.54 -22.99
N GLU A 217 -4.69 35.60 -23.91
CA GLU A 217 -4.89 36.71 -24.86
C GLU A 217 -5.99 37.65 -24.34
N ALA A 218 -5.56 38.77 -23.75
CA ALA A 218 -6.45 39.84 -23.32
C ALA A 218 -6.70 40.86 -24.44
N GLY A 219 -7.95 41.06 -24.86
CA GLY A 219 -8.29 42.18 -25.77
C GLY A 219 -9.64 42.06 -26.47
N GLY A 220 -10.66 42.75 -25.95
CA GLY A 220 -12.04 42.66 -26.43
C GLY A 220 -12.35 43.24 -27.82
N GLY A 221 -13.56 42.93 -28.30
CA GLY A 221 -14.12 43.47 -29.55
C GLY A 221 -15.31 42.65 -30.05
N ASP A 222 -16.47 43.28 -30.05
CA ASP A 222 -17.83 42.84 -30.40
C ASP A 222 -18.06 41.97 -31.66
N ASP A 223 -19.30 41.44 -31.75
CA ASP A 223 -20.00 40.88 -32.93
C ASP A 223 -19.52 39.56 -33.59
N GLY A 224 -20.37 38.52 -33.52
CA GLY A 224 -20.35 37.39 -34.47
C GLY A 224 -20.93 36.06 -33.99
N VAL A 225 -22.14 35.69 -34.43
CA VAL A 225 -22.74 34.36 -34.16
C VAL A 225 -22.15 33.28 -35.07
N ALA A 226 -21.64 32.20 -34.49
CA ALA A 226 -21.46 30.92 -35.19
C ALA A 226 -21.68 29.72 -34.24
N ILE A 227 -22.71 28.92 -34.52
CA ILE A 227 -22.95 27.63 -33.85
C ILE A 227 -22.14 26.55 -34.60
N GLY A 228 -21.24 25.86 -33.90
CA GLY A 228 -20.45 24.75 -34.43
C GLY A 228 -20.55 23.50 -33.55
N VAL A 229 -21.03 22.38 -34.11
CA VAL A 229 -21.21 21.10 -33.41
C VAL A 229 -19.95 20.24 -33.53
N GLY A 230 -19.58 19.48 -32.48
CA GLY A 230 -18.38 18.64 -32.50
C GLY A 230 -18.26 17.55 -31.43
N ILE A 231 -19.32 16.80 -31.09
CA ILE A 231 -19.17 15.62 -30.22
C ILE A 231 -18.58 14.44 -31.03
N GLY A 232 -17.25 14.37 -31.08
CA GLY A 232 -16.50 13.30 -31.73
C GLY A 232 -15.87 12.34 -30.72
N VAL A 233 -16.64 11.41 -30.15
CA VAL A 233 -16.11 10.34 -29.28
C VAL A 233 -15.39 9.29 -30.15
N GLY A 234 -14.10 9.51 -30.38
CA GLY A 234 -13.23 8.58 -31.09
C GLY A 234 -12.31 7.82 -30.15
N VAL A 235 -12.77 6.69 -29.60
CA VAL A 235 -11.92 5.75 -28.84
C VAL A 235 -10.93 5.10 -29.81
N ALA A 236 -9.65 5.48 -29.72
CA ALA A 236 -8.58 4.90 -30.52
C ALA A 236 -7.90 3.77 -29.74
N VAL A 237 -8.25 2.51 -30.05
CA VAL A 237 -7.53 1.34 -29.53
C VAL A 237 -6.27 1.14 -30.37
N VAL A 238 -5.10 1.44 -29.80
CA VAL A 238 -3.81 1.13 -30.44
C VAL A 238 -3.51 -0.36 -30.23
N ALA A 239 -3.78 -1.17 -31.24
CA ALA A 239 -3.46 -2.59 -31.25
C ALA A 239 -1.95 -2.80 -31.46
N ALA A 240 -1.17 -2.77 -30.38
CA ALA A 240 0.18 -3.33 -30.38
C ALA A 240 0.08 -4.87 -30.41
N VAL A 241 0.60 -5.50 -31.47
CA VAL A 241 0.62 -6.97 -31.57
C VAL A 241 1.87 -7.50 -30.88
N ALA A 242 1.71 -7.94 -29.64
CA ALA A 242 2.69 -8.78 -28.93
C ALA A 242 2.22 -10.24 -28.91
N ILE A 243 3.16 -11.17 -29.08
CA ILE A 243 2.87 -12.61 -28.97
C ILE A 243 2.97 -12.99 -27.49
N VAL A 244 1.84 -12.99 -26.80
CA VAL A 244 1.74 -13.63 -25.47
C VAL A 244 1.91 -15.13 -25.66
N LEU A 245 3.13 -15.62 -25.41
CA LEU A 245 3.44 -17.05 -25.37
C LEU A 245 2.96 -17.61 -24.03
N ALA A 246 1.64 -17.77 -23.91
CA ALA A 246 1.00 -18.46 -22.81
C ALA A 246 1.41 -19.94 -22.84
N VAL A 247 2.52 -20.28 -22.19
CA VAL A 247 2.94 -21.67 -21.99
C VAL A 247 2.07 -22.25 -20.87
N VAL A 248 0.84 -22.63 -21.23
CA VAL A 248 -0.06 -23.37 -20.36
C VAL A 248 0.53 -24.76 -20.12
N LEU A 249 1.42 -24.86 -19.15
CA LEU A 249 1.78 -26.12 -18.52
C LEU A 249 0.51 -26.61 -17.82
N GLY A 250 -0.14 -27.61 -18.41
CA GLY A 250 -1.44 -28.11 -17.97
C GLY A 250 -1.40 -28.71 -16.57
N GLY A 251 -1.60 -27.86 -15.56
CA GLY A 251 -2.17 -28.29 -14.29
C GLY A 251 -3.64 -28.66 -14.53
N GLU A 252 -4.06 -29.81 -14.02
CA GLU A 252 -5.46 -30.22 -14.07
C GLU A 252 -6.32 -29.12 -13.42
N THR A 253 -7.41 -28.74 -14.08
CA THR A 253 -8.42 -27.85 -13.51
C THR A 253 -9.10 -28.56 -12.33
N GLN A 254 -8.55 -28.40 -11.14
CA GLN A 254 -9.22 -28.82 -9.90
C GLN A 254 -10.46 -27.96 -9.68
N ASP A 255 -11.50 -28.62 -9.17
CA ASP A 255 -12.88 -28.18 -9.02
C ASP A 255 -13.11 -26.70 -8.62
N PRO A 256 -14.26 -26.11 -9.00
CA PRO A 256 -14.70 -24.83 -8.46
C PRO A 256 -14.76 -24.90 -6.93
N PHE A 257 -13.84 -24.19 -6.29
CA PHE A 257 -13.63 -24.18 -4.85
C PHE A 257 -14.94 -23.84 -4.11
N GLN A 258 -15.47 -24.80 -3.35
CA GLN A 258 -16.48 -24.50 -2.35
C GLN A 258 -15.85 -23.66 -1.25
N GLY A 259 -16.23 -22.38 -1.17
CA GLY A 259 -15.85 -21.48 -0.10
C GLY A 259 -16.30 -21.99 1.26
N ASN A 260 -15.44 -22.76 1.92
CA ASN A 260 -15.69 -23.26 3.26
C ASN A 260 -15.12 -22.29 4.30
N LEU A 261 -16.02 -21.68 5.07
CA LEU A 261 -15.71 -20.85 6.22
C LEU A 261 -14.99 -21.67 7.32
N GLY A 262 -13.66 -21.64 7.33
CA GLY A 262 -12.82 -22.27 8.35
C GLY A 262 -11.38 -21.73 8.31
N ASP A 263 -10.77 -21.59 9.49
CA ASP A 263 -9.36 -21.19 9.74
C ASP A 263 -8.97 -19.70 9.55
N GLY A 264 -9.83 -18.86 8.95
CA GLY A 264 -9.55 -17.41 8.81
C GLY A 264 -9.98 -16.54 10.01
N VAL A 265 -11.10 -16.88 10.65
CA VAL A 265 -11.73 -16.10 11.73
C VAL A 265 -11.64 -16.85 13.04
N ILE A 266 -10.67 -16.44 13.86
CA ILE A 266 -10.35 -17.10 15.12
C ILE A 266 -11.46 -16.80 16.14
N ARG A 267 -12.25 -17.82 16.49
CA ARG A 267 -13.23 -17.72 17.58
C ARG A 267 -12.48 -17.79 18.92
N TYR A 268 -12.73 -16.81 19.79
CA TYR A 268 -12.12 -16.66 21.11
C TYR A 268 -12.79 -17.50 22.19
#